data_AF-A0A6G3Z1K3-F1
#
_entry.id   AF-A0A6G3Z1K3-F1
#
_cell.length_a   1.000
_cell.length_b   1.000
_cell.length_c   1.000
_cell.angle_alpha   90.00
_cell.angle_beta   90.00
_cell.angle_gamma   90.00
#
_symmetry.space_group_name_H-M   'P 1'
#
loop_
_entity.id
_entity.type
_entity.pdbx_description
1 polymer ?
#
loop_
_entity_poly.entity_id
_entity_poly.type
_entity_poly.pdbx_seq_one_letter_code
_entity_poly.pdbx_strand_id
1 'polypeptide(L)'
;MEISQPYKGANAHLKTTYYELLNYGNSAVMVGMIVMWSGAVANIPTGWALCDGNNGTPDLRDRFIVAAGNSYNPGNNGNPDTHRHAVDPPQTSLSINSAGAHTHSFPSGWYKRDFSNGNKSGIDTNGNDIKQQSTRSAGSHAHSGTVNIAQFNSGSSSGLNRPKWYALCFIMKV
;
A
#
# COMPACT_ATOMS: atom_id res chain seq x y z
N MET A 1 50.94 -5.66 38.33
CA MET A 1 50.61 -7.07 38.02
C MET A 1 50.89 -7.86 39.29
N GLU A 2 49.89 -8.00 40.15
CA GLU A 2 50.01 -8.84 41.34
C GLU A 2 48.98 -9.95 41.18
N ILE A 3 49.45 -11.10 40.71
CA ILE A 3 48.62 -12.29 40.52
C ILE A 3 48.55 -12.94 41.89
N SER A 4 47.51 -12.63 42.68
CA SER A 4 47.32 -13.28 43.97
C SER A 4 47.14 -14.78 43.75
N GLN A 5 47.99 -15.59 44.36
CA GLN A 5 47.90 -17.05 44.25
C GLN A 5 46.54 -17.57 44.74
N PRO A 6 45.99 -18.64 44.12
CA PRO A 6 44.72 -19.20 44.55
C PRO A 6 44.83 -19.81 45.95
N TYR A 7 43.86 -19.46 46.79
CA TYR A 7 43.70 -19.96 48.15
C TYR A 7 43.54 -21.49 48.17
N LYS A 8 44.35 -22.20 48.96
CA LYS A 8 44.38 -23.68 49.04
C LYS A 8 43.72 -24.19 50.34
N GLY A 9 42.42 -23.97 50.49
CA GLY A 9 41.63 -24.51 51.62
C GLY A 9 40.41 -25.30 51.14
N ALA A 10 39.74 -26.02 52.05
CA ALA A 10 38.58 -26.89 51.75
C ALA A 10 37.42 -26.17 51.00
N ASN A 11 37.38 -24.83 51.07
CA ASN A 11 36.39 -23.97 50.40
C ASN A 11 36.96 -23.22 49.18
N ALA A 12 38.12 -23.62 48.64
CA ALA A 12 38.73 -22.97 47.47
C ALA A 12 37.80 -22.97 46.25
N HIS A 13 37.03 -24.04 46.05
CA HIS A 13 36.07 -24.16 44.96
C HIS A 13 34.90 -23.17 45.05
N LEU A 14 34.47 -22.81 46.27
CA LEU A 14 33.36 -21.86 46.51
C LEU A 14 33.79 -20.40 46.30
N LYS A 15 35.07 -20.07 46.58
CA LYS A 15 35.60 -18.73 46.28
C LYS A 15 35.93 -18.59 44.79
N THR A 16 36.59 -19.57 44.17
CA THR A 16 36.88 -19.54 42.73
C THR A 16 35.61 -19.34 41.90
N THR A 17 34.52 -20.04 42.21
CA THR A 17 33.22 -19.86 41.52
C THR A 17 32.58 -18.49 41.75
N TYR A 18 32.73 -17.87 42.93
CA TYR A 18 32.20 -16.52 43.21
C TYR A 18 32.98 -15.42 42.48
N TYR A 19 34.31 -15.50 42.47
CA TYR A 19 35.17 -14.53 41.76
C TYR A 19 35.06 -14.72 40.24
N GLU A 20 34.91 -15.95 39.75
CA GLU A 20 34.68 -16.23 38.32
C GLU A 20 33.29 -15.76 37.88
N LEU A 21 32.22 -15.96 38.64
CA LEU A 21 30.89 -15.44 38.29
C LEU A 21 30.81 -13.90 38.37
N LEU A 22 31.52 -13.26 39.30
CA LEU A 22 31.63 -11.80 39.37
C LEU A 22 32.48 -11.21 38.22
N ASN A 23 33.49 -11.92 37.73
CA ASN A 23 34.29 -11.50 36.56
C ASN A 23 33.68 -11.91 35.21
N TYR A 24 33.02 -13.05 35.10
CA TYR A 24 32.40 -13.55 33.85
C TYR A 24 30.94 -13.13 33.66
N GLY A 25 30.19 -12.88 34.73
CA GLY A 25 28.80 -12.39 34.63
C GLY A 25 28.71 -11.03 33.93
N ASN A 26 29.75 -10.21 34.05
CA ASN A 26 29.89 -8.95 33.32
C ASN A 26 30.60 -9.09 31.96
N SER A 27 31.13 -10.28 31.63
CA SER A 27 31.81 -10.55 30.36
C SER A 27 30.86 -11.02 29.25
N ALA A 28 29.65 -11.49 29.61
CA ALA A 28 28.65 -11.91 28.62
C ALA A 28 27.84 -10.74 28.03
N VAL A 29 27.82 -9.59 28.71
CA VAL A 29 27.11 -8.39 28.26
C VAL A 29 28.08 -7.23 28.13
N MET A 30 28.43 -6.90 26.89
CA MET A 30 29.35 -5.81 26.57
C MET A 30 28.63 -4.46 26.53
N VAL A 31 29.34 -3.39 26.89
CA VAL A 31 28.85 -2.01 26.71
C VAL A 31 28.46 -1.79 25.24
N GLY A 32 27.33 -1.15 25.02
CA GLY A 32 26.73 -0.95 23.69
C GLY A 32 25.75 -2.04 23.25
N MET A 33 25.65 -3.16 23.99
CA MET A 33 24.61 -4.17 23.70
C MET A 33 23.22 -3.60 23.96
N ILE A 34 22.32 -3.80 23.00
CA ILE A 34 20.91 -3.38 23.09
C ILE A 34 20.04 -4.62 23.30
N VAL A 35 19.15 -4.56 24.29
CA VAL A 35 18.18 -5.62 24.59
C VAL A 35 16.77 -5.05 24.70
N MET A 36 15.78 -5.92 24.52
CA MET A 36 14.38 -5.57 24.75
C MET A 36 14.02 -5.70 26.24
N TRP A 37 13.35 -4.70 26.78
CA TRP A 37 12.95 -4.58 28.19
C TRP A 37 11.44 -4.41 28.32
N SER A 38 10.81 -5.27 29.11
CA SER A 38 9.35 -5.26 29.32
C SER A 38 8.88 -4.45 30.52
N GLY A 39 9.81 -4.01 31.38
CA GLY A 39 9.49 -3.23 32.58
C GLY A 39 9.27 -1.75 32.30
N ALA A 40 8.88 -1.01 33.34
CA ALA A 40 8.76 0.44 33.27
C ALA A 40 10.12 1.10 33.06
N VAL A 41 10.16 2.24 32.37
CA VAL A 41 11.36 3.06 32.15
C VAL A 41 11.98 3.50 33.49
N ALA A 42 11.15 3.79 34.50
CA ALA A 42 11.60 4.17 35.84
C ALA A 42 12.35 3.04 36.58
N ASN A 43 12.20 1.79 36.14
CA ASN A 43 12.78 0.60 36.76
C ASN A 43 13.91 0.00 35.90
N ILE A 44 14.48 0.77 34.97
CA ILE A 44 15.65 0.31 34.19
C ILE A 44 16.79 0.02 35.18
N PRO A 45 17.40 -1.19 35.14
CA PRO A 45 18.46 -1.54 36.09
C PRO A 45 19.70 -0.66 35.95
N THR A 46 20.42 -0.46 37.05
CA THR A 46 21.71 0.23 37.06
C THR A 46 22.67 -0.40 36.03
N GLY A 47 23.38 0.44 35.30
CA GLY A 47 24.28 0.02 34.22
C GLY A 47 23.59 -0.19 32.88
N TRP A 48 22.32 0.18 32.75
CA TRP A 48 21.59 0.25 31.50
C TRP A 48 20.99 1.65 31.32
N ALA A 49 20.83 2.07 30.07
CA ALA A 49 20.18 3.32 29.71
C ALA A 49 19.08 3.07 28.67
N LEU A 50 18.02 3.88 28.69
CA LEU A 50 16.99 3.86 27.64
C LEU A 50 17.62 4.29 26.30
N CYS A 51 17.29 3.60 25.22
CA CYS A 51 17.65 4.00 23.87
C CYS A 51 16.77 5.17 23.39
N ASP A 52 17.03 6.38 23.90
CA ASP A 52 16.27 7.60 23.65
C ASP A 52 17.09 8.73 23.01
N GLY A 53 18.34 8.46 22.63
CA GLY A 53 19.26 9.45 22.07
C GLY A 53 20.15 10.15 23.12
N ASN A 54 19.89 9.94 24.42
CA ASN A 54 20.70 10.49 25.50
C ASN A 54 21.82 9.52 25.91
N ASN A 55 22.84 10.03 26.61
CA ASN A 55 23.94 9.25 27.17
C ASN A 55 24.68 8.35 26.15
N GLY A 56 24.73 8.79 24.88
CA GLY A 56 25.37 8.04 23.80
C GLY A 56 24.56 6.85 23.27
N THR A 57 23.31 6.70 23.70
CA THR A 57 22.40 5.67 23.17
C THR A 57 21.79 6.13 21.83
N PRO A 58 21.43 5.20 20.91
CA PRO A 58 20.59 5.55 19.77
C PRO A 58 19.15 5.82 20.21
N ASP A 59 18.40 6.67 19.50
CA ASP A 59 16.96 6.85 19.74
C ASP A 59 16.14 5.81 18.97
N LEU A 60 15.70 4.76 19.67
CA LEU A 60 14.95 3.63 19.10
C LEU A 60 13.45 3.67 19.44
N ARG A 61 12.97 4.75 20.07
CA ARG A 61 11.55 4.90 20.43
C ARG A 61 10.69 5.00 19.17
N ASP A 62 9.54 4.33 19.20
CA ASP A 62 8.56 4.29 18.10
C ASP A 62 9.11 3.80 16.74
N ARG A 63 10.27 3.13 16.74
CA ARG A 63 10.93 2.60 15.54
C ARG A 63 10.81 1.09 15.45
N PHE A 64 10.73 0.60 14.22
CA PHE A 64 10.92 -0.81 13.91
C PHE A 64 12.41 -1.06 13.64
N ILE A 65 12.96 -2.15 14.20
CA ILE A 65 14.37 -2.47 14.04
C ILE A 65 14.59 -3.23 12.74
N VAL A 66 15.46 -2.70 11.89
CA VAL A 66 15.95 -3.35 10.68
C VAL A 66 17.39 -3.80 10.89
N ALA A 67 17.73 -5.00 10.38
CA ALA A 67 19.11 -5.46 10.39
C ALA A 67 19.96 -4.61 9.43
N ALA A 68 21.12 -4.15 9.90
CA ALA A 68 22.09 -3.49 9.05
C ALA A 68 22.65 -4.45 7.99
N GLY A 69 23.04 -3.92 6.83
CA GLY A 69 23.53 -4.68 5.70
C GLY A 69 23.81 -3.78 4.49
N ASN A 70 23.60 -4.29 3.28
CA ASN A 70 23.92 -3.54 2.05
C ASN A 70 23.14 -2.22 1.90
N SER A 71 21.86 -2.22 2.27
CA SER A 71 20.98 -1.06 2.09
C SER A 71 21.01 -0.07 3.25
N TYR A 72 21.42 -0.52 4.44
CA TYR A 72 21.35 0.27 5.68
C TYR A 72 22.61 0.07 6.51
N ASN A 73 23.35 1.16 6.73
CA ASN A 73 24.48 1.16 7.66
C ASN A 73 23.97 1.22 9.11
N PRO A 74 24.74 0.70 10.09
CA PRO A 74 24.42 0.86 11.50
C PRO A 74 24.17 2.34 11.86
N GLY A 75 23.07 2.59 12.59
CA GLY A 75 22.67 3.95 13.00
C GLY A 75 21.88 4.74 11.95
N ASN A 76 21.65 4.20 10.74
CA ASN A 76 20.71 4.83 9.82
C ASN A 76 19.27 4.82 10.36
N ASN A 77 18.55 5.90 10.08
CA ASN A 77 17.13 6.03 10.33
C ASN A 77 16.39 6.13 8.99
N GLY A 78 15.24 5.48 8.88
CA GLY A 78 14.37 5.53 7.71
C GLY A 78 12.98 6.06 8.04
N ASN A 79 12.25 6.48 7.01
CA ASN A 79 10.81 6.71 7.07
C ASN A 79 10.07 5.37 6.90
N PRO A 80 8.77 5.29 7.27
CA PRO A 80 7.98 4.09 7.01
C PRO A 80 7.96 3.74 5.52
N ASP A 81 8.11 2.46 5.20
CA ASP A 81 7.91 1.96 3.84
C ASP A 81 6.51 2.32 3.34
N THR A 82 6.42 2.83 2.11
CA THR A 82 5.15 3.09 1.45
C THR A 82 4.74 1.85 0.68
N HIS A 83 3.51 1.37 0.90
CA HIS A 83 2.92 0.32 0.09
C HIS A 83 1.72 0.87 -0.69
N ARG A 84 1.53 0.36 -1.91
CA ARG A 84 0.42 0.72 -2.79
C ARG A 84 -0.04 -0.52 -3.54
N HIS A 85 -1.35 -0.68 -3.64
CA HIS A 85 -1.98 -1.61 -4.57
C HIS A 85 -2.37 -0.89 -5.86
N ALA A 86 -2.07 -1.54 -6.98
CA ALA A 86 -2.50 -1.13 -8.31
C ALA A 86 -3.32 -2.26 -8.93
N VAL A 87 -4.50 -1.93 -9.45
CA VAL A 87 -5.37 -2.85 -10.18
C VAL A 87 -5.54 -2.32 -11.58
N ASP A 88 -5.11 -3.11 -12.55
CA ASP A 88 -5.26 -2.81 -13.97
C ASP A 88 -6.49 -3.56 -14.51
N PRO A 89 -7.64 -2.89 -14.68
CA PRO A 89 -8.82 -3.54 -15.22
C PRO A 89 -8.60 -3.86 -16.69
N PRO A 90 -9.01 -5.06 -17.18
CA PRO A 90 -8.91 -5.37 -18.60
C PRO A 90 -9.74 -4.38 -19.42
N GLN A 91 -9.20 -3.95 -20.57
CA GLN A 91 -9.96 -3.16 -21.53
C GLN A 91 -11.20 -3.96 -21.95
N THR A 92 -12.38 -3.40 -21.72
CA THR A 92 -13.65 -4.06 -22.07
C THR A 92 -14.39 -3.23 -23.12
N SER A 93 -14.96 -3.90 -24.11
CA SER A 93 -15.88 -3.30 -25.05
C SER A 93 -17.28 -3.26 -24.42
N LEU A 94 -17.86 -2.06 -24.33
CA LEU A 94 -19.25 -1.90 -23.90
C LEU A 94 -20.13 -1.83 -25.15
N SER A 95 -21.17 -2.68 -25.17
CA SER A 95 -22.23 -2.58 -26.17
C SER A 95 -23.22 -1.53 -25.70
N ILE A 96 -23.30 -0.40 -26.41
CA ILE A 96 -24.22 0.69 -26.09
C ILE A 96 -25.45 0.52 -26.96
N ASN A 97 -26.42 -0.25 -26.47
CA ASN A 97 -27.62 -0.59 -27.21
C ASN A 97 -28.65 0.55 -27.09
N SER A 98 -28.50 1.63 -27.88
CA SER A 98 -29.54 2.66 -27.93
C SER A 98 -29.89 3.20 -29.32
N ALA A 99 -29.41 2.59 -30.40
CA ALA A 99 -30.08 2.76 -31.69
C ALA A 99 -30.05 1.44 -32.45
N GLY A 100 -31.13 0.67 -32.27
CA GLY A 100 -31.50 -0.37 -33.22
C GLY A 100 -31.95 0.24 -34.56
N ALA A 101 -32.44 -0.63 -35.44
CA ALA A 101 -32.98 -0.22 -36.74
C ALA A 101 -33.96 0.96 -36.60
N HIS A 102 -33.73 2.03 -37.34
CA HIS A 102 -34.62 3.20 -37.35
C HIS A 102 -34.86 3.68 -38.78
N THR A 103 -35.94 4.45 -38.93
CA THR A 103 -36.33 5.12 -40.17
C THR A 103 -36.60 6.59 -39.88
N HIS A 104 -36.42 7.46 -40.88
CA HIS A 104 -36.83 8.86 -40.80
C HIS A 104 -38.12 9.06 -41.60
N SER A 105 -38.95 9.98 -41.13
CA SER A 105 -40.14 10.45 -41.86
C SER A 105 -39.92 11.88 -42.33
N PHE A 106 -40.53 12.24 -43.47
CA PHE A 106 -40.38 13.57 -44.04
C PHE A 106 -41.28 14.58 -43.31
N PRO A 107 -40.75 15.75 -42.84
CA PRO A 107 -41.55 16.77 -42.18
C PRO A 107 -42.70 17.26 -43.05
N SER A 108 -43.85 17.53 -42.44
CA SER A 108 -45.09 17.86 -43.12
C SER A 108 -45.10 19.15 -43.94
N GLY A 109 -44.14 20.04 -43.72
CA GLY A 109 -44.06 21.37 -44.34
C GLY A 109 -43.04 21.51 -45.47
N TRP A 110 -42.25 20.47 -45.79
CA TRP A 110 -41.19 20.58 -46.80
C TRP A 110 -41.68 20.41 -48.24
N TYR A 111 -42.91 19.94 -48.45
CA TYR A 111 -43.50 19.73 -49.77
C TYR A 111 -45.02 19.98 -49.72
N LYS A 112 -45.59 20.51 -50.81
CA LYS A 112 -47.05 20.66 -50.96
C LYS A 112 -47.66 19.27 -51.12
N ARG A 113 -48.49 18.86 -50.15
CA ARG A 113 -49.00 17.48 -50.01
C ARG A 113 -50.34 17.24 -50.67
N ASP A 114 -51.04 18.32 -51.01
CA ASP A 114 -52.42 18.28 -51.48
C ASP A 114 -52.56 19.20 -52.70
N PHE A 115 -52.09 18.76 -53.86
CA PHE A 115 -52.47 19.39 -55.12
C PHE A 115 -53.87 18.90 -55.49
N SER A 116 -54.81 19.84 -55.66
CA SER A 116 -56.24 19.60 -55.81
C SER A 116 -56.65 18.81 -57.06
N ASN A 117 -55.72 18.45 -57.94
CA ASN A 117 -55.95 17.56 -59.06
C ASN A 117 -54.68 16.76 -59.32
N GLY A 118 -54.73 15.47 -59.00
CA GLY A 118 -53.91 14.38 -59.53
C GLY A 118 -52.48 14.70 -60.01
N ASN A 119 -51.52 14.13 -59.27
CA ASN A 119 -50.16 13.72 -59.66
C ASN A 119 -49.01 14.48 -58.96
N LYS A 120 -48.78 13.97 -57.74
CA LYS A 120 -47.50 13.66 -57.08
C LYS A 120 -46.72 14.83 -56.45
N SER A 121 -46.26 14.62 -55.22
CA SER A 121 -44.87 14.93 -54.89
C SER A 121 -44.34 13.84 -53.96
N GLY A 122 -43.18 13.34 -54.29
CA GLY A 122 -42.38 12.33 -53.62
C GLY A 122 -41.11 12.23 -54.45
N ILE A 123 -39.94 12.11 -53.82
CA ILE A 123 -38.65 12.00 -54.55
C ILE A 123 -38.66 10.80 -55.52
N ASP A 124 -39.56 9.85 -55.28
CA ASP A 124 -39.75 8.65 -56.08
C ASP A 124 -40.80 8.87 -57.19
N THR A 125 -40.37 8.79 -58.45
CA THR A 125 -41.21 9.04 -59.65
C THR A 125 -42.39 8.07 -59.77
N ASN A 126 -42.38 6.97 -59.01
CA ASN A 126 -43.42 5.93 -58.98
C ASN A 126 -44.02 5.66 -57.59
N GLY A 127 -43.85 6.55 -56.60
CA GLY A 127 -44.35 6.35 -55.24
C GLY A 127 -45.88 6.52 -55.03
N ASN A 128 -46.41 5.84 -54.00
CA ASN A 128 -47.77 5.99 -53.45
C ASN A 128 -47.89 7.26 -52.56
N ASP A 129 -49.03 7.47 -51.88
CA ASP A 129 -49.29 8.64 -50.99
C ASP A 129 -48.09 8.94 -50.09
N ILE A 130 -47.62 10.19 -50.17
CA ILE A 130 -46.46 10.68 -49.45
C ILE A 130 -46.59 10.60 -47.92
N LYS A 131 -47.83 10.52 -47.38
CA LYS A 131 -48.07 10.30 -45.95
C LYS A 131 -47.56 8.95 -45.44
N GLN A 132 -47.37 7.98 -46.33
CA GLN A 132 -46.87 6.65 -46.00
C GLN A 132 -45.42 6.42 -46.45
N GLN A 133 -44.73 7.46 -46.94
CA GLN A 133 -43.34 7.34 -47.37
C GLN A 133 -42.36 7.52 -46.19
N SER A 134 -41.52 6.52 -45.96
CA SER A 134 -40.36 6.60 -45.08
C SER A 134 -39.07 6.56 -45.87
N THR A 135 -37.98 7.12 -45.34
CA THR A 135 -36.66 6.85 -45.91
C THR A 135 -36.35 5.35 -45.83
N ARG A 136 -35.54 4.83 -46.76
CA ARG A 136 -35.09 3.44 -46.69
C ARG A 136 -34.36 3.19 -45.36
N SER A 137 -34.73 2.14 -44.64
CA SER A 137 -34.08 1.76 -43.38
C SER A 137 -32.61 1.43 -43.65
N ALA A 138 -31.71 1.89 -42.79
CA ALA A 138 -30.29 1.49 -42.81
C ALA A 138 -30.08 0.05 -42.29
N GLY A 139 -31.15 -0.62 -41.86
CA GLY A 139 -31.10 -1.94 -41.23
C GLY A 139 -30.73 -1.86 -39.75
N SER A 140 -30.76 -3.02 -39.08
CA SER A 140 -30.25 -3.13 -37.72
C SER A 140 -28.73 -3.01 -37.74
N HIS A 141 -28.18 -2.17 -36.87
CA HIS A 141 -26.75 -2.06 -36.67
C HIS A 141 -26.44 -1.96 -35.18
N ALA A 142 -25.17 -2.18 -34.83
CA ALA A 142 -24.68 -2.12 -33.47
C ALA A 142 -23.69 -0.95 -33.32
N HIS A 143 -23.76 -0.28 -32.18
CA HIS A 143 -22.73 0.67 -31.76
C HIS A 143 -21.79 -0.05 -30.77
N SER A 144 -20.50 0.04 -31.03
CA SER A 144 -19.46 -0.34 -30.09
C SER A 144 -18.72 0.90 -29.64
N GLY A 145 -18.46 0.99 -28.34
CA GLY A 145 -17.56 1.97 -27.76
C GLY A 145 -16.48 1.25 -26.95
N THR A 146 -15.23 1.70 -27.09
CA THR A 146 -14.16 1.27 -26.19
C THR A 146 -14.12 2.24 -25.02
N VAL A 147 -14.23 1.71 -23.80
CA VAL A 147 -13.99 2.50 -22.59
C VAL A 147 -12.63 2.13 -22.05
N ASN A 148 -11.74 3.12 -21.99
CA ASN A 148 -10.46 3.00 -21.32
C ASN A 148 -10.67 3.36 -19.84
N ILE A 149 -10.66 2.34 -18.98
CA ILE A 149 -10.69 2.55 -17.53
C ILE A 149 -9.24 2.67 -17.07
N ALA A 150 -8.85 3.84 -16.58
CA ALA A 150 -7.53 4.05 -16.04
C ALA A 150 -7.29 3.14 -14.82
N GLN A 151 -6.02 2.74 -14.62
CA GLN A 151 -5.60 1.89 -13.50
C GLN A 151 -6.10 2.46 -12.17
N PHE A 152 -6.82 1.62 -11.41
CA PHE A 152 -7.22 1.96 -10.06
C PHE A 152 -6.01 1.83 -9.16
N ASN A 153 -5.69 2.93 -8.52
CA ASN A 153 -4.60 2.98 -7.60
C ASN A 153 -5.15 3.31 -6.21
N SER A 154 -4.83 2.46 -5.24
CA SER A 154 -5.01 2.84 -3.84
C SER A 154 -4.14 4.06 -3.51
N GLY A 155 -4.57 4.82 -2.50
CA GLY A 155 -3.70 5.79 -1.86
C GLY A 155 -2.51 5.09 -1.21
N SER A 156 -1.40 5.80 -1.06
CA SER A 156 -0.27 5.29 -0.29
C SER A 156 -0.69 5.11 1.16
N SER A 157 -0.52 3.91 1.72
CA SER A 157 -0.60 3.75 3.16
C SER A 157 0.81 3.75 3.73
N SER A 158 1.10 4.81 4.48
CA SER A 158 2.35 5.04 5.18
C SER A 158 2.20 4.72 6.66
N GLY A 159 3.03 3.80 7.15
CA GLY A 159 3.19 3.54 8.58
C GLY A 159 1.98 2.88 9.25
N LEU A 160 2.23 1.80 10.00
CA LEU A 160 1.27 1.11 10.89
C LEU A 160 0.47 -0.06 10.28
N ASN A 161 0.92 -0.67 9.19
CA ASN A 161 0.48 -2.04 8.84
C ASN A 161 1.09 -3.07 9.80
N ARG A 162 0.77 -2.97 11.10
CA ARG A 162 1.28 -3.88 12.13
C ARG A 162 0.17 -4.86 12.49
N PRO A 163 0.41 -6.18 12.48
CA PRO A 163 -0.46 -7.11 13.20
C PRO A 163 -0.45 -6.78 14.71
N LYS A 164 -1.28 -7.47 15.51
CA LYS A 164 -1.32 -7.28 16.98
C LYS A 164 0.11 -7.21 17.54
N TRP A 165 0.41 -6.14 18.27
CA TRP A 165 1.77 -5.83 18.73
C TRP A 165 1.82 -5.63 20.24
N TYR A 166 3.00 -5.87 20.81
CA TYR A 166 3.34 -5.63 22.21
C TYR A 166 4.63 -4.80 22.24
N ALA A 167 4.59 -3.62 22.85
CA ALA A 167 5.75 -2.74 22.90
C ALA A 167 6.69 -3.11 24.05
N LEU A 168 7.98 -3.17 23.73
CA LEU A 168 9.09 -3.29 24.67
C LEU A 168 9.96 -2.05 24.53
N CYS A 169 10.58 -1.62 25.63
CA CYS A 169 11.64 -0.62 25.56
C CYS A 169 12.89 -1.26 24.95
N PHE A 170 13.71 -0.46 24.28
CA PHE A 170 15.09 -0.83 24.00
C PHE A 170 15.99 -0.17 25.05
N ILE A 171 16.83 -0.96 25.70
CA ILE A 171 17.83 -0.46 26.66
C ILE A 171 19.23 -0.91 26.23
N MET A 172 20.21 -0.04 26.43
CA MET A 172 21.61 -0.27 26.08
C MET A 172 22.46 -0.41 27.34
N LYS A 173 23.36 -1.40 27.36
CA LYS A 173 24.37 -1.52 28.41
C LYS A 173 25.31 -0.31 28.33
N VAL A 174 25.42 0.44 29.42
CA VAL A 174 26.35 1.58 29.57
C VAL A 174 27.50 1.28 30.52
#